data_AF-A0A0Q3IQP6-F1
#
_entry.id   AF-A0A0Q3IQP6-F1
#
_cell.length_a   1.000
_cell.length_b   1.000
_cell.length_c   1.000
_cell.angle_alpha   90.00
_cell.angle_beta   90.00
_cell.angle_gamma   90.00
#
_symmetry.space_group_name_H-M   'P 1'
#
loop_
_entity.id
_entity.type
_entity.pdbx_description
1 polymer ?
#
loop_
_entity_poly.entity_id
_entity_poly.type
_entity_poly.pdbx_seq_one_letter_code
_entity_poly.pdbx_strand_id
1 'polypeptide(L)'
;MGGKTFISMESAGWIIGIGGNPGSTIIFDTKDNKAIRGPKLIAKKWCPVVAAVGNKIYALSRRPDFLQEPDFLQEADFVPWFEVLDLSKATITETEEGLSLDACSWEALPYQLCFPCKLTPKAYKRPAFITVRSSVVVEPYILISLNQPTNYINAFDTNTGKWHKIDDQYLPFVGDATQLGHGSSIFLASPWENGPINAYDIHVSVSNPENISSVADKGGALKLSITVFSIRNKHGDVSAKKGIITSLGKKHFCELLSFEGCGRYLVYDGETEESYPGKLYLQLCTYQTESRALQGETSEIVVSCQQELTSRIRSSRGFSSAPIAFSLSI
;
A
#
# COMPACT_ATOMS: atom_id res chain seq x y z
N MET A 1 16.45 -10.37 5.74
CA MET A 1 15.63 -10.54 4.51
C MET A 1 14.32 -9.79 4.72
N GLY A 2 14.15 -8.67 4.03
CA GLY A 2 12.99 -7.78 4.17
C GLY A 2 12.23 -7.62 2.86
N GLY A 3 11.35 -6.63 2.76
CA GLY A 3 10.81 -6.18 1.48
C GLY A 3 9.43 -6.70 1.09
N LYS A 4 8.68 -7.30 2.02
CA LYS A 4 7.27 -7.63 1.82
C LYS A 4 6.38 -6.48 2.27
N THR A 5 5.27 -6.28 1.58
CA THR A 5 4.17 -5.42 2.03
C THR A 5 3.00 -6.31 2.43
N PHE A 6 2.32 -5.94 3.51
CA PHE A 6 1.22 -6.72 4.06
C PHE A 6 -0.10 -5.97 3.87
N ILE A 7 -1.17 -6.72 3.59
CA ILE A 7 -2.53 -6.21 3.50
C ILE A 7 -3.50 -7.17 4.18
N SER A 8 -4.52 -6.64 4.82
CA SER A 8 -5.62 -7.41 5.38
C SER A 8 -6.73 -7.60 4.36
N MET A 9 -7.27 -8.81 4.27
CA MET A 9 -8.48 -9.11 3.52
C MET A 9 -9.56 -9.57 4.50
N GLU A 10 -10.36 -8.61 4.95
CA GLU A 10 -11.34 -8.81 6.03
C GLU A 10 -12.39 -9.87 5.70
N SER A 11 -12.84 -9.94 4.44
CA SER A 11 -13.84 -10.92 3.97
C SER A 11 -13.42 -12.37 4.21
N ALA A 12 -12.13 -12.68 4.05
CA ALA A 12 -11.57 -14.00 4.30
C ALA A 12 -11.05 -14.18 5.73
N GLY A 13 -10.65 -13.08 6.39
CA GLY A 13 -9.92 -13.13 7.67
C GLY A 13 -8.43 -13.43 7.45
N TRP A 14 -7.84 -12.90 6.38
CA TRP A 14 -6.46 -13.20 6.00
C TRP A 14 -5.55 -11.97 6.10
N ILE A 15 -4.30 -12.19 6.49
CA ILE A 15 -3.20 -11.24 6.30
C ILE A 15 -2.33 -11.76 5.17
N ILE A 16 -2.11 -10.95 4.14
CA ILE A 16 -1.40 -11.37 2.93
C ILE A 16 -0.11 -10.55 2.81
N GLY A 17 1.04 -11.23 2.86
CA GLY A 17 2.37 -10.66 2.69
C GLY A 17 2.93 -10.91 1.29
N ILE A 18 3.24 -9.84 0.56
CA ILE A 18 3.54 -9.88 -0.88
C ILE A 18 4.91 -9.24 -1.15
N GLY A 19 5.73 -9.87 -2.01
CA GLY A 19 7.00 -9.33 -2.48
C GLY A 19 8.23 -9.93 -1.78
N GLY A 20 9.29 -9.12 -1.64
CA GLY A 20 10.60 -9.52 -1.13
C GLY A 20 11.43 -10.28 -2.16
N ASN A 21 12.49 -10.96 -1.70
CA ASN A 21 13.31 -11.86 -2.51
C ASN A 21 13.11 -13.29 -1.96
N PRO A 22 12.47 -14.22 -2.69
CA PRO A 22 12.38 -14.30 -4.16
C PRO A 22 11.09 -13.74 -4.82
N GLY A 23 10.30 -12.89 -4.15
CA GLY A 23 9.01 -12.42 -4.68
C GLY A 23 7.90 -13.42 -4.44
N SER A 24 7.57 -13.64 -3.17
CA SER A 24 6.59 -14.65 -2.76
C SER A 24 5.36 -14.06 -2.08
N THR A 25 4.26 -14.80 -2.17
CA THR A 25 3.02 -14.54 -1.43
C THR A 25 2.97 -15.47 -0.22
N ILE A 26 2.71 -14.91 0.95
CA ILE A 26 2.44 -15.65 2.18
C ILE A 26 1.09 -15.17 2.67
N ILE A 27 0.24 -16.09 3.07
CA ILE A 27 -1.06 -15.80 3.66
C ILE A 27 -1.03 -16.33 5.08
N PHE A 28 -1.53 -15.55 6.01
CA PHE A 28 -1.77 -15.99 7.38
C PHE A 28 -3.27 -15.95 7.63
N ASP A 29 -3.84 -17.14 7.85
CA ASP A 29 -5.24 -17.28 8.22
C ASP A 29 -5.39 -16.96 9.71
N THR A 30 -6.12 -15.88 10.00
CA THR A 30 -6.30 -15.41 11.39
C THR A 30 -7.30 -16.25 12.16
N LYS A 31 -8.18 -17.01 11.49
CA LYS A 31 -9.18 -17.87 12.13
C LYS A 31 -8.53 -19.17 12.59
N ASP A 32 -7.77 -19.78 11.70
CA ASP A 32 -7.12 -21.07 11.97
C ASP A 32 -5.70 -20.93 12.53
N ASN A 33 -5.15 -19.71 12.54
CA ASN A 33 -3.78 -19.40 12.99
C ASN A 33 -2.73 -20.22 12.23
N LYS A 34 -2.91 -20.31 10.90
CA LYS A 34 -2.04 -21.10 10.00
C LYS A 34 -1.45 -20.23 8.91
N ALA A 35 -0.20 -20.54 8.56
CA ALA A 35 0.45 -19.97 7.39
C ALA A 35 0.11 -20.82 6.15
N ILE A 36 -0.32 -20.15 5.09
CA ILE A 36 -0.63 -20.72 3.78
C ILE A 36 0.32 -20.09 2.77
N ARG A 37 0.98 -20.92 1.98
CA ARG A 37 1.85 -20.46 0.90
C ARG A 37 1.00 -20.02 -0.29
N GLY A 38 1.24 -18.82 -0.82
CA GLY A 38 0.61 -18.37 -2.06
C GLY A 38 1.52 -18.52 -3.28
N PRO A 39 1.01 -18.22 -4.48
CA PRO A 39 1.78 -18.26 -5.72
C PRO A 39 2.93 -17.23 -5.69
N LYS A 40 3.98 -17.50 -6.47
CA LYS A 40 5.07 -16.53 -6.68
C LYS A 40 4.59 -15.41 -7.61
N LEU A 41 5.07 -14.19 -7.37
CA LEU A 41 4.86 -13.09 -8.31
C LEU A 41 5.55 -13.43 -9.64
N ILE A 42 5.03 -12.90 -10.75
CA ILE A 42 5.66 -13.02 -12.07
C ILE A 42 7.04 -12.35 -12.01
N ALA A 43 7.10 -11.17 -11.39
CA ALA A 43 8.34 -10.46 -11.15
C ALA A 43 8.54 -10.17 -9.66
N LYS A 44 9.76 -10.38 -9.17
CA LYS A 44 10.14 -9.98 -7.81
C LYS A 44 9.87 -8.48 -7.60
N LYS A 45 9.27 -8.13 -6.48
CA LYS A 45 8.97 -6.73 -6.10
C LYS A 45 9.46 -6.49 -4.68
N TRP A 46 10.23 -5.42 -4.48
CA TRP A 46 10.68 -5.01 -3.15
C TRP A 46 9.78 -3.90 -2.61
N CYS A 47 9.12 -4.14 -1.47
CA CYS A 47 8.12 -3.25 -0.86
C CYS A 47 7.08 -2.74 -1.88
N PRO A 48 6.36 -3.65 -2.59
CA PRO A 48 5.34 -3.22 -3.54
C PRO A 48 4.26 -2.37 -2.86
N VAL A 49 3.63 -1.49 -3.63
CA VAL A 49 2.32 -0.94 -3.25
C VAL A 49 1.31 -2.06 -3.46
N VAL A 50 0.50 -2.34 -2.44
CA VAL A 50 -0.49 -3.43 -2.47
C VAL A 50 -1.88 -2.88 -2.21
N ALA A 51 -2.86 -3.39 -2.93
CA ALA A 51 -4.26 -3.01 -2.78
C ALA A 51 -5.13 -4.27 -2.83
N ALA A 52 -6.18 -4.29 -2.02
CA ALA A 52 -7.21 -5.32 -2.03
C ALA A 52 -8.51 -4.66 -2.47
N VAL A 53 -9.14 -5.21 -3.52
CA VAL A 53 -10.43 -4.74 -4.03
C VAL A 53 -11.30 -5.97 -4.29
N GLY A 54 -12.35 -6.15 -3.50
CA GLY A 54 -13.12 -7.40 -3.47
C GLY A 54 -12.24 -8.62 -3.22
N ASN A 55 -12.29 -9.61 -4.11
CA ASN A 55 -11.49 -10.84 -4.04
C ASN A 55 -10.16 -10.76 -4.80
N LYS A 56 -9.74 -9.56 -5.22
CA LYS A 56 -8.51 -9.36 -6.00
C LYS A 56 -7.48 -8.61 -5.19
N ILE A 57 -6.24 -9.05 -5.33
CA ILE A 57 -5.08 -8.41 -4.73
C ILE A 57 -4.20 -7.88 -5.85
N TYR A 58 -3.85 -6.61 -5.78
CA TYR A 58 -3.03 -5.91 -6.75
C TYR A 58 -1.67 -5.61 -6.14
N ALA A 59 -0.62 -5.82 -6.91
CA ALA A 59 0.76 -5.54 -6.51
C ALA A 59 1.46 -4.68 -7.57
N LEU A 60 1.73 -3.43 -7.22
CA LEU A 60 2.45 -2.46 -8.04
C LEU A 60 3.88 -2.30 -7.52
N SER A 61 4.86 -2.45 -8.41
CA SER A 61 6.25 -2.13 -8.14
C SER A 61 6.37 -0.68 -7.69
N ARG A 62 6.87 -0.45 -6.47
CA ARG A 62 7.11 0.91 -5.97
C ARG A 62 8.19 1.63 -6.78
N ARG A 63 9.13 0.88 -7.37
CA ARG A 63 10.19 1.34 -8.27
C ARG A 63 10.33 0.38 -9.45
N PRO A 64 10.77 0.86 -10.64
CA PRO A 64 11.09 -0.03 -11.75
C PRO A 64 12.13 -1.08 -11.36
N ASP A 65 12.00 -2.29 -11.90
CA ASP A 65 13.09 -3.25 -11.96
C ASP A 65 13.33 -3.65 -13.42
N PHE A 66 14.58 -3.93 -13.75
CA PHE A 66 15.04 -4.14 -15.12
C PHE A 66 15.23 -5.63 -15.39
N LEU A 67 15.08 -6.00 -16.66
CA LEU A 67 15.52 -7.31 -17.11
C LEU A 67 17.05 -7.32 -17.17
N GLN A 68 17.69 -8.29 -16.49
CA GLN A 68 19.15 -8.36 -16.40
C GLN A 68 19.81 -8.70 -17.74
N GLU A 69 19.09 -9.39 -18.64
CA GLU A 69 19.53 -9.73 -19.99
C GLU A 69 18.43 -9.34 -20.97
N PRO A 70 18.52 -8.17 -21.62
CA PRO A 70 17.62 -7.83 -22.70
C PRO A 70 17.96 -8.72 -23.90
N ASP A 71 17.21 -9.80 -24.10
CA ASP A 71 17.21 -10.48 -25.38
C ASP A 71 16.85 -9.46 -26.46
N PHE A 72 17.62 -9.39 -27.55
CA PHE A 72 17.39 -8.47 -28.67
C PHE A 72 16.01 -8.64 -29.36
N LEU A 73 15.23 -9.65 -28.95
CA LEU A 73 13.88 -9.95 -29.40
C LEU A 73 12.78 -9.49 -28.43
N GLN A 74 13.12 -8.96 -27.25
CA GLN A 74 12.14 -8.59 -26.24
C GLN A 74 11.63 -7.16 -26.43
N GLU A 75 10.31 -6.97 -26.40
CA GLU A 75 9.66 -5.67 -26.63
C GLU A 75 9.70 -4.74 -25.41
N ALA A 76 10.25 -5.15 -24.27
CA ALA A 76 10.29 -4.36 -23.04
C ALA A 76 11.65 -4.48 -22.33
N ASP A 77 12.10 -3.40 -21.70
CA ASP A 77 13.33 -3.35 -20.89
C ASP A 77 13.08 -3.63 -19.39
N PHE A 78 11.81 -3.79 -19.00
CA PHE A 78 11.36 -3.85 -17.61
C PHE A 78 10.52 -5.09 -17.36
N VAL A 79 10.62 -5.61 -16.13
CA VAL A 79 9.68 -6.62 -15.64
C VAL A 79 8.28 -6.01 -15.43
N PRO A 80 7.20 -6.81 -15.41
CA PRO A 80 5.85 -6.31 -15.13
C PRO A 80 5.80 -5.47 -13.86
N TRP A 81 5.37 -4.22 -14.01
CA TRP A 81 5.20 -3.28 -12.90
C TRP A 81 4.00 -3.64 -12.05
N PHE A 82 2.90 -4.03 -12.68
CA PHE A 82 1.63 -4.21 -12.03
C PHE A 82 1.12 -5.61 -12.27
N GLU A 83 0.74 -6.29 -11.19
CA GLU A 83 0.23 -7.65 -11.23
C GLU A 83 -1.04 -7.75 -10.38
N VAL A 84 -1.91 -8.71 -10.71
CA VAL A 84 -3.11 -9.03 -9.94
C VAL A 84 -3.16 -10.51 -9.61
N LEU A 85 -3.62 -10.83 -8.41
CA LEU A 85 -3.96 -12.17 -7.96
C LEU A 85 -5.46 -12.20 -7.68
N ASP A 86 -6.20 -12.98 -8.47
CA ASP A 86 -7.63 -13.22 -8.27
C ASP A 86 -7.84 -14.43 -7.35
N LEU A 87 -8.45 -14.20 -6.20
CA LEU A 87 -8.71 -15.21 -5.18
C LEU A 87 -10.13 -15.79 -5.25
N SER A 88 -10.96 -15.37 -6.22
CA SER A 88 -12.36 -15.80 -6.33
C SER A 88 -12.55 -17.31 -6.50
N LYS A 89 -11.54 -18.00 -7.03
CA LYS A 89 -11.53 -19.46 -7.23
C LYS A 89 -10.45 -20.17 -6.42
N ALA A 90 -9.75 -19.45 -5.55
CA ALA A 90 -8.63 -19.99 -4.82
C ALA A 90 -9.08 -21.04 -3.80
N THR A 91 -8.34 -22.14 -3.72
CA THR A 91 -8.60 -23.23 -2.78
C THR A 91 -7.36 -23.53 -1.96
N ILE A 92 -7.55 -23.91 -0.70
CA ILE A 92 -6.44 -24.34 0.17
C ILE A 92 -6.24 -25.85 0.00
N THR A 93 -5.02 -26.25 -0.32
CA THR A 93 -4.61 -27.65 -0.45
C THR A 93 -3.47 -27.95 0.52
N GLU A 94 -3.48 -29.15 1.10
CA GLU A 94 -2.38 -29.64 1.92
C GLU A 94 -1.35 -30.35 1.03
N THR A 95 -0.09 -29.94 1.15
CA THR A 95 1.05 -30.50 0.41
C THR A 95 2.08 -31.04 1.40
N GLU A 96 3.08 -31.79 0.92
CA GLU A 96 4.21 -32.24 1.76
C GLU A 96 4.97 -31.08 2.42
N GLU A 97 4.93 -29.89 1.82
CA GLU A 97 5.57 -28.67 2.33
C GLU A 97 4.64 -27.82 3.23
N GLY A 98 3.42 -28.29 3.50
CA GLY A 98 2.39 -27.61 4.29
C GLY A 98 1.22 -27.09 3.45
N LEU A 99 0.46 -26.13 4.00
CA LEU A 99 -0.69 -25.56 3.32
C LEU A 99 -0.27 -24.63 2.17
N SER A 100 -0.89 -24.82 1.01
CA SER A 100 -0.69 -23.99 -0.18
C SER A 100 -2.02 -23.54 -0.76
N LEU A 101 -2.01 -22.37 -1.38
CA LEU A 101 -3.10 -21.86 -2.18
C LEU A 101 -2.96 -22.39 -3.62
N ASP A 102 -4.03 -22.95 -4.15
CA ASP A 102 -4.13 -23.50 -5.50
C ASP A 102 -5.26 -22.84 -6.30
N ALA A 103 -5.34 -23.12 -7.60
CA ALA A 103 -6.32 -22.56 -8.54
C ALA A 103 -6.29 -21.02 -8.67
N CYS A 104 -5.14 -20.41 -8.39
CA CYS A 104 -4.88 -18.99 -8.59
C CYS A 104 -3.42 -18.73 -8.96
N SER A 105 -3.19 -17.70 -9.77
CA SER A 105 -1.85 -17.25 -10.17
C SER A 105 -1.83 -15.74 -10.30
N TRP A 106 -0.63 -15.16 -10.21
CA TRP A 106 -0.44 -13.76 -10.56
C TRP A 106 -0.54 -13.57 -12.07
N GLU A 107 -1.20 -12.51 -12.48
CA GLU A 107 -1.34 -12.08 -13.87
C GLU A 107 -0.76 -10.68 -14.05
N ALA A 108 -0.03 -10.46 -15.14
CA ALA A 108 0.51 -9.14 -15.46
C ALA A 108 -0.60 -8.23 -15.98
N LEU A 109 -0.69 -7.03 -15.42
CA LEU A 109 -1.61 -5.99 -15.84
C LEU A 109 -0.94 -4.99 -16.78
N PRO A 110 -1.73 -4.25 -17.59
CA PRO A 110 -1.18 -3.24 -18.48
C PRO A 110 -0.38 -2.20 -17.70
N TYR A 111 0.80 -1.88 -18.22
CA TYR A 111 1.60 -0.77 -17.74
C TYR A 111 0.98 0.55 -18.18
N GLN A 112 1.00 1.53 -17.30
CA GLN A 112 0.59 2.89 -17.63
C GLN A 112 1.67 3.59 -18.49
N LEU A 113 1.25 4.49 -19.39
CA LEU A 113 2.13 5.31 -20.25
C LEU A 113 3.18 6.13 -19.49
N CYS A 114 3.00 6.39 -18.19
CA CYS A 114 4.00 7.07 -17.35
C CYS A 114 5.14 6.16 -16.89
N PHE A 115 4.98 4.84 -16.99
CA PHE A 115 6.04 3.91 -16.65
C PHE A 115 6.90 3.67 -17.89
N PRO A 116 8.22 3.89 -17.81
CA PRO A 116 9.10 3.59 -18.92
C PRO A 116 8.99 2.09 -19.21
N CYS A 117 8.60 1.76 -20.44
CA CYS A 117 8.58 0.38 -20.95
C CYS A 117 9.80 0.09 -21.82
N LYS A 118 10.39 1.13 -22.41
CA LYS A 118 11.63 1.10 -23.19
C LYS A 118 12.56 2.23 -22.76
N LEU A 119 13.84 1.94 -22.63
CA LEU A 119 14.90 2.90 -22.36
C LEU A 119 15.71 3.15 -23.63
N THR A 120 15.96 4.42 -23.93
CA THR A 120 17.02 4.76 -24.89
C THR A 120 18.39 4.42 -24.29
N PRO A 121 19.45 4.20 -25.09
CA PRO A 121 20.80 3.98 -24.57
C PRO A 121 21.29 5.07 -23.61
N LYS A 122 20.82 6.31 -23.78
CA LYS A 122 21.10 7.43 -22.86
C LYS A 122 20.36 7.27 -21.52
N ALA A 123 19.11 6.81 -21.56
CA ALA A 123 18.30 6.55 -20.38
C ALA A 123 18.80 5.31 -19.60
N TYR A 124 19.41 4.33 -20.27
CA TYR A 124 20.12 3.23 -19.60
C TYR A 124 21.29 3.71 -18.72
N LYS A 125 22.03 4.73 -19.18
CA LYS A 125 23.15 5.30 -18.40
C LYS A 125 22.69 6.12 -17.19
N ARG A 126 21.46 6.65 -17.22
CA ARG A 126 20.85 7.47 -16.17
C ARG A 126 19.33 7.23 -16.15
N PRO A 127 18.88 6.10 -15.58
CA PRO A 127 17.45 5.80 -15.52
C PRO A 127 16.74 6.86 -14.66
N ALA A 128 15.55 7.27 -15.09
CA ALA A 128 14.73 8.17 -14.30
C ALA A 128 14.36 7.49 -12.98
N PHE A 129 14.54 8.19 -11.86
CA PHE A 129 14.20 7.68 -10.53
C PHE A 129 12.70 7.83 -10.26
N ILE A 130 11.90 7.01 -10.94
CA ILE A 130 10.44 6.99 -10.82
C ILE A 130 10.08 6.10 -9.63
N THR A 131 9.26 6.63 -8.73
CA THR A 131 8.76 5.93 -7.54
C THR A 131 7.31 6.30 -7.31
N VAL A 132 6.49 5.34 -6.89
CA VAL A 132 5.13 5.64 -6.40
C VAL A 132 5.25 6.44 -5.11
N ARG A 133 4.82 7.69 -5.14
CA ARG A 133 4.86 8.64 -4.02
C ARG A 133 3.71 8.36 -3.05
N SER A 134 2.51 8.17 -3.59
CA SER A 134 1.31 7.94 -2.81
C SER A 134 0.31 7.05 -3.53
N SER A 135 -0.49 6.33 -2.74
CA SER A 135 -1.54 5.46 -3.22
C SER A 135 -2.77 5.47 -2.32
N VAL A 136 -3.95 5.27 -2.90
CA VAL A 136 -5.21 5.07 -2.16
C VAL A 136 -6.18 4.23 -2.97
N VAL A 137 -6.98 3.40 -2.30
CA VAL A 137 -8.06 2.63 -2.91
C VAL A 137 -9.38 3.36 -2.65
N VAL A 138 -9.98 3.89 -3.70
CA VAL A 138 -11.33 4.50 -3.68
C VAL A 138 -12.18 3.66 -4.63
N GLU A 139 -12.74 2.56 -4.12
CA GLU A 139 -13.36 1.54 -4.95
C GLU A 139 -14.35 2.12 -5.99
N PRO A 140 -14.29 1.66 -7.25
CA PRO A 140 -13.45 0.59 -7.82
C PRO A 140 -12.07 1.06 -8.32
N TYR A 141 -11.58 2.21 -7.88
CA TYR A 141 -10.36 2.82 -8.42
C TYR A 141 -9.17 2.68 -7.46
N ILE A 142 -8.02 2.30 -8.00
CA ILE A 142 -6.73 2.40 -7.31
C ILE A 142 -6.06 3.67 -7.81
N LEU A 143 -5.94 4.68 -6.95
CA LEU A 143 -5.32 5.96 -7.27
C LEU A 143 -3.85 5.94 -6.90
N ILE A 144 -2.99 6.47 -7.78
CA ILE A 144 -1.57 6.65 -7.51
C ILE A 144 -1.06 8.03 -7.95
N SER A 145 0.01 8.47 -7.30
CA SER A 145 0.83 9.60 -7.69
C SER A 145 2.30 9.18 -7.73
N LEU A 146 3.05 9.60 -8.74
CA LEU A 146 4.49 9.32 -8.88
C LEU A 146 5.34 10.49 -8.37
N ASN A 147 6.59 10.27 -8.01
CA ASN A 147 7.47 11.36 -7.52
C ASN A 147 7.95 12.31 -8.63
N GLN A 148 8.28 11.79 -9.83
CA GLN A 148 8.75 12.50 -11.03
C GLN A 148 8.64 11.56 -12.26
N PRO A 149 8.62 12.07 -13.51
CA PRO A 149 8.52 13.47 -13.92
C PRO A 149 7.08 13.97 -14.03
N THR A 150 6.11 13.13 -13.66
CA THR A 150 4.69 13.39 -13.85
C THR A 150 4.08 13.94 -12.58
N ASN A 151 3.26 14.98 -12.71
CA ASN A 151 2.61 15.65 -11.59
C ASN A 151 1.12 15.27 -11.45
N TYR A 152 0.68 14.17 -12.06
CA TYR A 152 -0.73 13.85 -12.19
C TYR A 152 -1.15 12.60 -11.41
N ILE A 153 -2.43 12.57 -11.01
CA ILE A 153 -3.09 11.43 -10.39
C ILE A 153 -3.61 10.49 -11.47
N ASN A 154 -3.35 9.21 -11.26
CA ASN A 154 -3.81 8.14 -12.13
C ASN A 154 -4.74 7.21 -11.36
N ALA A 155 -5.86 6.85 -11.96
CA ALA A 155 -6.71 5.75 -11.50
C ALA A 155 -6.51 4.53 -12.37
N PHE A 156 -6.31 3.39 -11.74
CA PHE A 156 -6.62 2.11 -12.35
C PHE A 156 -8.05 1.73 -12.01
N ASP A 157 -8.89 1.59 -13.03
CA ASP A 157 -10.25 1.08 -12.91
C ASP A 157 -10.21 -0.44 -12.84
N THR A 158 -10.53 -1.01 -11.66
CA THR A 158 -10.49 -2.46 -11.46
C THR A 158 -11.57 -3.22 -12.24
N ASN A 159 -12.63 -2.54 -12.69
CA ASN A 159 -13.70 -3.16 -13.48
C ASN A 159 -13.31 -3.31 -14.94
N THR A 160 -12.67 -2.28 -15.51
CA THR A 160 -12.31 -2.27 -16.93
C THR A 160 -10.86 -2.69 -17.20
N GLY A 161 -10.01 -2.71 -16.16
CA GLY A 161 -8.59 -3.01 -16.28
C GLY A 161 -7.79 -1.90 -16.96
N LYS A 162 -8.31 -0.67 -16.98
CA LYS A 162 -7.72 0.48 -17.70
C LYS A 162 -7.21 1.56 -16.75
N TRP A 163 -6.18 2.25 -17.21
CA TRP A 163 -5.63 3.42 -16.54
C TRP A 163 -6.25 4.71 -17.08
N HIS A 164 -6.55 5.64 -16.19
CA HIS A 164 -7.09 6.96 -16.48
C HIS A 164 -6.27 8.03 -15.76
N LYS A 165 -5.89 9.09 -16.47
CA LYS A 165 -5.38 10.31 -15.84
C LYS A 165 -6.58 11.12 -15.35
N ILE A 166 -6.59 11.52 -14.07
CA ILE A 166 -7.73 12.22 -13.47
C ILE A 166 -7.43 13.69 -13.15
N ASP A 167 -6.25 13.99 -12.64
CA ASP A 167 -5.89 15.33 -12.18
C ASP A 167 -4.43 15.63 -12.50
N ASP A 168 -4.08 16.90 -12.71
CA ASP A 168 -2.71 17.41 -12.95
C ASP A 168 -1.95 17.78 -11.67
N GLN A 169 -2.48 17.37 -10.51
CA GLN A 169 -1.85 17.51 -9.19
C GLN A 169 -1.46 16.16 -8.59
N TYR A 170 -0.75 16.20 -7.45
CA TYR A 170 -0.47 15.01 -6.64
C TYR A 170 -1.58 14.75 -5.63
N LEU A 171 -1.73 13.49 -5.22
CA LEU A 171 -2.42 13.18 -3.97
C LEU A 171 -1.73 13.98 -2.82
N PRO A 172 -2.49 14.65 -1.95
CA PRO A 172 -1.96 15.57 -0.94
C PRO A 172 -1.34 14.86 0.28
N PHE A 173 -0.79 13.66 0.07
CA PHE A 173 -0.14 12.83 1.08
C PHE A 173 0.97 11.98 0.47
N VAL A 174 1.76 11.34 1.34
CA VAL A 174 2.86 10.43 0.98
C VAL A 174 2.60 9.06 1.59
N GLY A 175 2.90 8.01 0.83
CA GLY A 175 2.65 6.63 1.20
C GLY A 175 1.21 6.19 0.89
N ASP A 176 0.78 5.14 1.56
CA ASP A 176 -0.51 4.50 1.33
C ASP A 176 -1.54 5.10 2.31
N ALA A 177 -2.70 5.51 1.80
CA ALA A 177 -3.78 6.04 2.64
C ALA A 177 -4.73 4.92 3.09
N THR A 178 -5.07 4.92 4.37
CA THR A 178 -5.86 3.87 5.01
C THR A 178 -7.31 4.31 5.16
N GLN A 179 -8.26 3.55 4.61
CA GLN A 179 -9.70 3.86 4.75
C GLN A 179 -10.15 3.75 6.21
N LEU A 180 -10.83 4.79 6.70
CA LEU A 180 -11.35 4.85 8.07
C LEU A 180 -12.66 4.07 8.16
N GLY A 181 -12.56 2.76 8.32
CA GLY A 181 -13.70 1.86 8.36
C GLY A 181 -14.33 1.57 7.00
N HIS A 182 -14.92 0.38 6.88
CA HIS A 182 -15.48 -0.13 5.64
C HIS A 182 -16.58 0.79 5.07
N GLY A 183 -16.45 1.15 3.80
CA GLY A 183 -17.45 1.95 3.06
C GLY A 183 -17.45 3.45 3.39
N SER A 184 -16.49 3.95 4.17
CA SER A 184 -16.33 5.39 4.37
C SER A 184 -15.56 6.01 3.21
N SER A 185 -15.82 7.29 2.92
CA SER A 185 -15.01 8.08 1.99
C SER A 185 -13.81 8.76 2.68
N ILE A 186 -13.62 8.52 3.98
CA ILE A 186 -12.58 9.13 4.79
C ILE A 186 -11.36 8.23 4.85
N PHE A 187 -10.19 8.78 4.55
CA PHE A 187 -8.91 8.09 4.56
C PHE A 187 -7.93 8.79 5.49
N LEU A 188 -7.07 8.04 6.15
CA LEU A 188 -6.01 8.54 7.02
C LEU A 188 -4.67 8.43 6.31
N ALA A 189 -3.95 9.55 6.24
CA ALA A 189 -2.59 9.58 5.67
C ALA A 189 -1.78 10.76 6.21
N SER A 190 -0.48 10.73 5.95
CA SER A 190 0.41 11.84 6.31
C SER A 190 0.71 12.73 5.10
N PRO A 191 0.61 14.08 5.22
CA PRO A 191 0.82 15.00 4.10
C PRO A 191 2.26 14.97 3.55
N TRP A 192 3.24 14.56 4.36
CA TRP A 192 4.63 14.35 3.97
C TRP A 192 5.26 13.25 4.82
N GLU A 193 6.46 12.79 4.47
CA GLU A 193 7.14 11.74 5.24
C GLU A 193 7.33 12.17 6.71
N ASN A 194 6.82 11.37 7.64
CA ASN A 194 6.87 11.63 9.09
C ASN A 194 6.09 12.88 9.55
N GLY A 195 5.13 13.36 8.75
CA GLY A 195 4.22 14.45 9.13
C GLY A 195 3.04 13.98 10.00
N PRO A 196 2.26 14.90 10.58
CA PRO A 196 1.08 14.56 11.37
C PRO A 196 0.03 13.80 10.54
N ILE A 197 -0.85 13.06 11.20
CA ILE A 197 -1.92 12.34 10.50
C ILE A 197 -3.06 13.33 10.20
N ASN A 198 -3.46 13.38 8.93
CA ASN A 198 -4.66 14.07 8.49
C ASN A 198 -5.71 13.07 8.00
N ALA A 199 -6.96 13.52 7.98
CA ALA A 199 -8.04 12.80 7.34
C ALA A 199 -8.36 13.44 5.98
N TYR A 200 -8.69 12.61 5.00
CA TYR A 200 -8.98 13.01 3.63
C TYR A 200 -10.32 12.41 3.22
N ASP A 201 -11.30 13.24 2.88
CA ASP A 201 -12.53 12.79 2.24
C ASP A 201 -12.31 12.77 0.73
N ILE A 202 -12.21 11.56 0.15
CA ILE A 202 -11.81 11.34 -1.24
C ILE A 202 -12.97 10.69 -2.00
N HIS A 203 -13.41 11.35 -3.07
CA HIS A 203 -14.47 10.87 -3.95
C HIS A 203 -14.01 10.85 -5.41
N VAL A 204 -14.34 9.77 -6.11
CA VAL A 204 -14.20 9.67 -7.57
C VAL A 204 -15.60 9.56 -8.18
N SER A 205 -15.90 10.42 -9.15
CA SER A 205 -17.19 10.48 -9.84
C SER A 205 -17.01 10.44 -11.35
N VAL A 206 -18.00 9.93 -12.08
CA VAL A 206 -18.02 9.94 -13.54
C VAL A 206 -18.82 11.14 -14.01
N SER A 207 -18.22 12.00 -14.84
CA SER A 207 -18.97 13.10 -15.46
C SER A 207 -19.99 12.57 -16.47
N ASN A 208 -21.22 13.05 -16.39
CA ASN A 208 -22.28 12.65 -17.32
C ASN A 208 -22.03 13.33 -18.68
N PRO A 209 -22.04 12.60 -19.82
CA PRO A 209 -21.64 13.13 -21.13
C PRO A 209 -22.65 14.08 -21.80
N GLU A 210 -23.55 14.73 -21.06
CA GLU A 210 -24.66 15.51 -21.65
C GLU A 210 -24.25 16.84 -22.32
N ASN A 211 -22.96 17.20 -22.42
CA ASN A 211 -22.54 18.47 -23.03
C ASN A 211 -21.35 18.42 -23.98
N ILE A 212 -21.01 17.27 -24.59
CA ILE A 212 -19.94 17.25 -25.62
C ILE A 212 -20.40 16.51 -26.87
N SER A 213 -20.76 17.29 -27.89
CA SER A 213 -20.95 16.84 -29.26
C SER A 213 -19.60 16.61 -29.95
N SER A 214 -19.01 15.43 -29.82
CA SER A 214 -18.08 14.90 -30.84
C SER A 214 -17.78 13.43 -30.59
N VAL A 215 -17.81 12.66 -31.68
CA VAL A 215 -17.60 11.22 -31.74
C VAL A 215 -16.15 10.87 -31.43
N ALA A 216 -15.86 10.44 -30.19
CA ALA A 216 -14.86 9.43 -29.80
C ALA A 216 -14.84 9.31 -28.25
N ASP A 217 -14.75 8.09 -27.73
CA ASP A 217 -14.77 7.69 -26.31
C ASP A 217 -16.09 7.89 -25.54
N LYS A 218 -16.92 6.83 -25.54
CA LYS A 218 -18.03 6.65 -24.58
C LYS A 218 -17.50 6.22 -23.21
N GLY A 219 -16.67 7.06 -22.60
CA GLY A 219 -16.28 6.96 -21.19
C GLY A 219 -16.34 8.35 -20.59
N GLY A 220 -17.28 8.61 -19.69
CA GLY A 220 -17.34 9.90 -19.00
C GLY A 220 -16.02 10.19 -18.31
N ALA A 221 -15.52 11.43 -18.39
CA ALA A 221 -14.26 11.80 -17.74
C ALA A 221 -14.42 11.63 -16.21
N LEU A 222 -13.46 10.96 -15.58
CA LEU A 222 -13.42 10.82 -14.13
C LEU A 222 -13.10 12.18 -13.49
N LYS A 223 -13.78 12.49 -12.39
CA LYS A 223 -13.55 13.69 -11.59
C LYS A 223 -13.23 13.29 -10.16
N LEU A 224 -12.15 13.86 -9.64
CA LEU A 224 -11.67 13.66 -8.27
C LEU A 224 -12.06 14.86 -7.40
N SER A 225 -12.50 14.58 -6.17
CA SER A 225 -12.72 15.56 -5.12
C SER A 225 -11.98 15.11 -3.87
N ILE A 226 -11.17 15.99 -3.29
CA ILE A 226 -10.44 15.73 -2.05
C ILE A 226 -10.68 16.89 -1.08
N THR A 227 -11.19 16.59 0.10
CA THR A 227 -11.28 17.53 1.23
C THR A 227 -10.37 17.07 2.35
N VAL A 228 -9.60 17.97 2.94
CA VAL A 228 -8.64 17.66 4.01
C VAL A 228 -9.18 18.14 5.35
N PHE A 229 -9.10 17.31 6.37
CA PHE A 229 -9.45 17.62 7.75
C PHE A 229 -8.26 17.35 8.67
N SER A 230 -7.99 18.28 9.58
CA SER A 230 -7.04 18.06 10.66
C SER A 230 -7.64 17.09 11.69
N ILE A 231 -6.80 16.22 12.22
CA ILE A 231 -7.18 15.31 13.30
C ILE A 231 -6.67 15.88 14.61
N ARG A 232 -7.56 16.06 15.60
CA ARG A 232 -7.16 16.40 16.97
C ARG A 232 -7.33 15.21 17.88
N ASN A 233 -6.31 14.94 18.69
CA ASN A 233 -6.44 14.02 19.81
C ASN A 233 -6.83 14.80 21.07
N LYS A 234 -7.77 14.26 21.85
CA LYS A 234 -8.26 14.85 23.11
C LYS A 234 -7.15 15.12 24.14
N HIS A 235 -5.97 14.51 23.99
CA HIS A 235 -4.83 14.63 24.90
C HIS A 235 -3.62 15.39 24.32
N GLY A 236 -3.74 16.03 23.15
CA GLY A 236 -2.65 16.75 22.45
C GLY A 236 -2.43 16.22 21.02
N ASP A 237 -1.51 16.81 20.24
CA ASP A 237 -1.26 16.38 18.86
C ASP A 237 -0.74 14.93 18.77
N VAL A 238 -1.28 14.14 17.84
CA VAL A 238 -0.71 12.83 17.46
C VAL A 238 0.50 13.10 16.58
N SER A 239 1.70 13.23 17.17
CA SER A 239 2.92 13.31 16.37
C SER A 239 3.21 11.92 15.81
N ALA A 240 2.99 11.72 14.51
CA ALA A 240 3.37 10.49 13.83
C ALA A 240 4.91 10.38 13.76
N LYS A 241 5.52 9.88 14.82
CA LYS A 241 6.93 9.48 14.81
C LYS A 241 7.03 8.18 14.02
N LYS A 242 7.28 8.25 12.70
CA LYS A 242 7.50 7.06 11.83
C LYS A 242 6.46 5.94 12.07
N GLY A 243 5.17 6.30 12.07
CA GLY A 243 4.06 5.40 12.35
C GLY A 243 3.44 4.79 11.09
N ILE A 244 3.02 3.52 11.14
CA ILE A 244 2.09 2.93 10.16
C ILE A 244 0.68 3.07 10.69
N ILE A 245 -0.27 3.45 9.84
CA ILE A 245 -1.69 3.56 10.19
C ILE A 245 -2.45 2.41 9.54
N THR A 246 -3.23 1.67 10.31
CA THR A 246 -4.16 0.69 9.77
C THR A 246 -5.55 0.84 10.40
N SER A 247 -6.57 0.55 9.62
CA SER A 247 -7.96 0.51 10.09
C SER A 247 -8.15 -0.70 10.99
N LEU A 248 -8.96 -0.55 12.03
CA LEU A 248 -9.50 -1.63 12.86
C LEU A 248 -11.01 -1.81 12.64
N GLY A 249 -11.60 -1.09 11.67
CA GLY A 249 -13.02 -1.13 11.35
C GLY A 249 -13.89 -0.24 12.26
N LYS A 250 -15.15 -0.01 11.83
CA LYS A 250 -16.24 0.64 12.60
C LYS A 250 -15.83 1.87 13.45
N LYS A 251 -14.99 2.77 12.92
CA LYS A 251 -14.45 4.00 13.57
C LYS A 251 -13.18 3.84 14.40
N HIS A 252 -12.53 2.68 14.38
CA HIS A 252 -11.26 2.47 15.07
C HIS A 252 -10.12 2.36 14.07
N PHE A 253 -8.96 2.83 14.48
CA PHE A 253 -7.70 2.63 13.76
C PHE A 253 -6.58 2.44 14.77
N CYS A 254 -5.46 1.91 14.32
CA CYS A 254 -4.25 1.91 15.12
C CYS A 254 -3.08 2.54 14.38
N GLU A 255 -2.18 3.08 15.18
CA GLU A 255 -0.90 3.61 14.75
C GLU A 255 0.19 2.75 15.39
N LEU A 256 1.07 2.21 14.54
CA LEU A 256 2.23 1.45 14.95
C LEU A 256 3.49 2.30 14.77
N LEU A 257 4.01 2.79 15.89
CA LEU A 257 5.21 3.62 15.96
C LEU A 257 6.45 2.73 16.15
N SER A 258 7.53 3.05 15.44
CA SER A 258 8.87 2.49 15.71
C SER A 258 9.75 3.55 16.35
N PHE A 259 10.48 3.20 17.42
CA PHE A 259 11.34 4.15 18.11
C PHE A 259 12.67 4.36 17.33
N GLU A 260 13.05 5.63 17.13
CA GLU A 260 14.37 6.00 16.60
C GLU A 260 15.48 5.64 17.60
N GLY A 261 16.58 5.07 17.10
CA GLY A 261 17.69 4.54 17.91
C GLY A 261 17.93 3.04 17.77
N CYS A 262 17.01 2.30 17.13
CA CYS A 262 17.24 0.95 16.63
C CYS A 262 18.14 0.99 15.38
N GLY A 263 19.39 1.42 15.58
CA GLY A 263 20.42 1.51 14.54
C GLY A 263 20.76 0.13 13.98
N ARG A 264 20.61 0.03 12.65
CA ARG A 264 21.04 -1.07 11.77
C ARG A 264 20.33 -2.43 11.98
N TYR A 265 19.98 -3.02 10.84
CA TYR A 265 19.43 -4.37 10.66
C TYR A 265 20.22 -5.45 11.40
N LEU A 266 21.51 -5.18 11.60
CA LEU A 266 22.49 -5.95 12.36
C LEU A 266 23.32 -4.94 13.17
N VAL A 267 23.44 -5.19 14.46
CA VAL A 267 24.41 -4.53 15.34
C VAL A 267 25.72 -5.28 15.18
N TYR A 268 26.78 -4.56 14.83
CA TYR A 268 28.12 -5.11 14.74
C TYR A 268 28.83 -4.91 16.07
N ASP A 269 29.37 -5.98 16.62
CA ASP A 269 30.23 -5.97 17.77
C ASP A 269 31.67 -5.74 17.34
N GLY A 270 32.29 -4.67 17.82
CA GLY A 270 33.71 -4.41 17.54
C GLY A 270 34.65 -5.32 18.32
N GLU A 271 34.20 -5.94 19.42
CA GLU A 271 35.03 -6.81 20.27
C GLU A 271 34.98 -8.26 19.81
N THR A 272 33.81 -8.74 19.39
CA THR A 272 33.67 -10.11 18.89
C THR A 272 33.77 -10.23 17.37
N GLU A 273 33.83 -9.10 16.66
CA GLU A 273 33.73 -9.00 15.19
C GLU A 273 32.47 -9.66 14.60
N GLU A 274 31.45 -9.91 15.41
CA GLU A 274 30.21 -10.57 15.00
C GLU A 274 29.08 -9.56 14.74
N SER A 275 28.17 -9.93 13.83
CA SER A 275 26.95 -9.17 13.56
C SER A 275 25.73 -9.89 14.14
N TYR A 276 25.02 -9.26 15.07
CA TYR A 276 23.79 -9.80 15.64
C TYR A 276 22.56 -8.94 15.31
N PRO A 277 21.37 -9.54 15.15
CA PRO A 277 20.18 -8.79 14.78
C PRO A 277 19.76 -7.78 15.84
N GLY A 278 19.43 -6.55 15.40
CA GLY A 278 18.94 -5.48 16.26
C GLY A 278 17.58 -5.80 16.89
N LYS A 279 17.32 -5.23 18.07
CA LYS A 279 16.00 -5.26 18.74
C LYS A 279 15.14 -4.14 18.14
N LEU A 280 13.87 -4.42 17.83
CA LEU A 280 12.89 -3.41 17.44
C LEU A 280 11.91 -3.18 18.59
N TYR A 281 11.75 -1.93 18.98
CA TYR A 281 10.72 -1.51 19.93
C TYR A 281 9.58 -0.89 19.13
N LEU A 282 8.37 -1.38 19.40
CA LEU A 282 7.14 -0.95 18.76
C LEU A 282 6.18 -0.43 19.82
N GLN A 283 5.51 0.67 19.50
CA GLN A 283 4.42 1.21 20.29
C GLN A 283 3.18 1.22 19.42
N LEU A 284 2.14 0.56 19.91
CA LEU A 284 0.87 0.40 19.23
C LEU A 284 -0.17 1.21 19.97
N CYS A 285 -0.66 2.27 19.33
CA CYS A 285 -1.72 3.12 19.85
C CYS A 285 -3.01 2.78 19.10
N THR A 286 -4.09 2.49 19.81
CA THR A 286 -5.41 2.31 19.22
C THR A 286 -6.26 3.54 19.49
N TYR A 287 -7.00 3.99 18.48
CA TYR A 287 -7.79 5.20 18.52
C TYR A 287 -9.22 4.90 18.11
N GLN A 288 -10.15 5.59 18.74
CA GLN A 288 -11.55 5.66 18.32
C GLN A 288 -11.83 7.05 17.75
N THR A 289 -12.54 7.11 16.62
CA THR A 289 -12.96 8.36 15.98
C THR A 289 -14.36 8.76 16.46
N GLU A 290 -14.50 10.03 16.81
CA GLU A 290 -15.76 10.69 17.12
C GLU A 290 -16.01 11.80 16.10
N SER A 291 -17.11 11.71 15.35
CA SER A 291 -17.54 12.78 14.45
C SER A 291 -18.30 13.83 15.24
N ARG A 292 -17.76 15.04 15.36
CA ARG A 292 -18.52 16.21 15.83
C ARG A 292 -18.82 17.11 14.64
N ALA A 293 -20.09 17.14 14.23
CA ALA A 293 -20.58 18.23 13.38
C ALA A 293 -20.77 19.45 14.29
N LEU A 294 -19.76 20.31 14.38
CA LEU A 294 -19.92 21.63 14.98
C LEU A 294 -20.72 22.48 13.99
N GLN A 295 -21.93 22.88 14.38
CA GLN A 295 -22.78 23.76 13.57
C GLN A 295 -22.00 25.03 13.18
N GLY A 296 -21.63 25.15 11.90
CA GLY A 296 -21.06 26.38 11.33
C GLY A 296 -19.53 26.42 11.17
N GLU A 297 -18.78 25.41 11.62
CA GLU A 297 -17.33 25.30 11.40
C GLU A 297 -16.98 24.06 10.57
N THR A 298 -15.79 24.08 9.94
CA THR A 298 -15.23 22.96 9.18
C THR A 298 -15.34 21.67 9.98
N SER A 299 -15.90 20.61 9.38
CA SER A 299 -16.04 19.29 10.01
C SER A 299 -14.72 18.86 10.66
N GLU A 300 -14.74 18.53 11.94
CA GLU A 300 -13.54 18.16 12.69
C GLU A 300 -13.62 16.68 13.09
N ILE A 301 -12.52 15.94 12.85
CA ILE A 301 -12.39 14.55 13.31
C ILE A 301 -11.61 14.56 14.62
N VAL A 302 -12.31 14.19 15.69
CA VAL A 302 -11.72 14.06 17.02
C VAL A 302 -11.40 12.60 17.27
N VAL A 303 -10.22 12.32 17.81
CA VAL A 303 -9.79 10.96 18.17
C VAL A 303 -9.48 10.85 19.65
N SER A 304 -9.80 9.70 20.23
CA SER A 304 -9.43 9.34 21.60
C SER A 304 -8.60 8.07 21.61
N CYS A 305 -7.38 8.16 22.16
CA CYS A 305 -6.55 6.99 22.41
C CYS A 305 -7.26 6.06 23.40
N GLN A 306 -7.47 4.80 23.01
CA GLN A 306 -8.14 3.78 23.82
C GLN A 306 -7.12 2.92 24.57
N GLN A 307 -6.04 2.54 23.88
CA GLN A 307 -5.02 1.66 24.42
C GLN A 307 -3.66 1.99 23.81
N GLU A 308 -2.63 1.92 24.64
CA GLU A 308 -1.24 2.01 24.23
C GLU A 308 -0.50 0.75 24.69
N LEU A 309 0.13 0.05 23.75
CA LEU A 309 0.89 -1.16 24.02
C LEU A 309 2.31 -1.00 23.50
N THR A 310 3.30 -1.16 24.37
CA THR A 310 4.71 -1.22 23.96
C THR A 310 5.17 -2.67 23.91
N SER A 311 5.70 -3.08 22.76
CA SER A 311 6.18 -4.43 22.50
C SER A 311 7.62 -4.41 22.01
N ARG A 312 8.36 -5.47 22.36
CA ARG A 312 9.74 -5.67 21.91
C ARG A 312 9.81 -6.89 21.02
N ILE A 313 10.21 -6.70 19.77
CA ILE A 313 10.33 -7.78 18.80
C ILE A 313 11.80 -8.03 18.48
N ARG A 314 12.16 -9.30 18.31
CA ARG A 314 13.47 -9.75 17.83
C ARG A 314 13.27 -10.56 16.55
N SER A 315 14.12 -10.34 15.56
CA SER A 315 14.12 -11.10 14.31
C SER A 315 15.50 -11.68 14.11
N SER A 316 15.63 -12.99 13.87
CA SER A 316 16.92 -13.62 13.53
C SER A 316 17.51 -13.12 12.20
N ARG A 317 16.70 -12.46 11.36
CA ARG A 317 17.06 -11.99 10.01
C ARG A 317 17.02 -10.46 9.84
N GLY A 318 16.88 -9.72 10.94
CA GLY A 318 16.63 -8.27 10.94
C GLY A 318 15.20 -7.90 10.53
N PHE A 319 14.85 -6.61 10.62
CA PHE A 319 13.54 -6.05 10.21
C PHE A 319 13.68 -5.27 8.90
N SER A 320 12.68 -5.21 8.02
CA SER A 320 12.76 -4.33 6.83
C SER A 320 12.43 -2.87 7.19
N SER A 321 12.81 -1.90 6.36
CA SER A 321 12.46 -0.48 6.54
C SER A 321 10.95 -0.21 6.56
N ALA A 322 10.13 -1.16 6.12
CA ALA A 322 8.70 -1.17 6.36
C ALA A 322 8.39 -2.12 7.53
N PRO A 323 7.85 -1.61 8.66
CA PRO A 323 7.35 -2.46 9.72
C PRO A 323 6.21 -3.37 9.25
N ILE A 324 6.14 -4.54 9.86
CA ILE A 324 5.10 -5.56 9.66
C ILE A 324 3.79 -5.01 10.22
N ALA A 325 2.74 -4.92 9.40
CA ALA A 325 1.39 -4.66 9.89
C ALA A 325 0.93 -5.89 10.67
N PHE A 326 0.75 -5.76 11.98
CA PHE A 326 0.05 -6.76 12.78
C PHE A 326 -1.44 -6.47 12.66
N SER A 327 -2.25 -7.47 12.26
CA SER A 327 -3.68 -7.40 12.58
C SER A 327 -3.81 -7.64 14.08
N LEU A 328 -4.22 -6.64 14.84
CA LEU A 328 -4.80 -6.89 16.14
C LEU A 328 -6.15 -7.56 15.91
N SER A 329 -6.28 -8.85 16.25
CA SER A 329 -7.60 -9.36 16.58
C SER A 329 -7.98 -8.76 17.94
N ILE A 330 -8.95 -7.86 17.96
CA ILE A 330 -9.66 -7.49 19.20
C ILE A 330 -11.00 -8.21 19.14
#